data_AF-A0A7S3T1H4-F1
#
_entry.id   AF-A0A7S3T1H4-F1
#
_cell.length_a   1.000
_cell.length_b   1.000
_cell.length_c   1.000
_cell.angle_alpha   90.00
_cell.angle_beta   90.00
_cell.angle_gamma   90.00
#
_symmetry.space_group_name_H-M   'P 1'
#
loop_
_entity.id
_entity.type
_entity.pdbx_description
1 polymer ?
#
loop_
_entity_poly.entity_id
_entity_poly.type
_entity_poly.pdbx_seq_one_letter_code
_entity_poly.pdbx_strand_id
1 'polypeptide(L)'
;GFAASRLTTPQGVDLNLDNFSLSETTQVSAQAVAGTWGNETKIDADAFFSNIDGKSTVFSEEDKNLLREVFNPNLSDRRADGELFIAPETGASHVAKLRNLVKEQEAVRGR
;
A
#
# COMPACT_ATOMS: atom_id res chain seq x y z
N GLY A 1 21.21 31.69 -23.64
CA GLY A 1 21.01 31.94 -22.20
C GLY A 1 19.66 31.40 -21.81
N PHE A 2 19.66 30.51 -20.82
CA PHE A 2 18.56 29.95 -20.00
C PHE A 2 17.29 29.45 -20.71
N ALA A 3 17.24 28.12 -20.89
CA ALA A 3 16.01 27.36 -21.10
C ALA A 3 15.23 27.30 -19.77
N ALA A 4 13.98 27.77 -19.77
CA ALA A 4 13.09 27.68 -18.63
C ALA A 4 12.60 26.23 -18.48
N SER A 5 13.00 25.60 -17.38
CA SER A 5 12.55 24.30 -16.92
C SER A 5 11.03 24.26 -16.84
N ARG A 6 10.40 23.24 -17.45
CA ARG A 6 8.98 22.92 -17.25
C ARG A 6 8.78 22.47 -15.81
N LEU A 7 8.54 23.41 -14.91
CA LEU A 7 7.95 23.13 -13.60
C LEU A 7 6.55 22.57 -13.87
N THR A 8 6.36 21.28 -13.58
CA THR A 8 5.04 20.66 -13.60
C THR A 8 4.14 21.42 -12.63
N THR A 9 3.15 22.13 -13.16
CA THR A 9 2.16 22.85 -12.36
C THR A 9 1.47 21.85 -11.43
N PRO A 10 1.46 22.07 -10.10
CA PRO A 10 0.71 21.21 -9.20
C PRO A 10 -0.76 21.29 -9.59
N GLN A 11 -1.33 20.17 -10.01
CA GLN A 11 -2.77 20.08 -10.25
C GLN A 11 -3.44 19.81 -8.92
N GLY A 12 -4.12 20.82 -8.38
CA GLY A 12 -4.99 20.65 -7.22
C GLY A 12 -6.15 19.72 -7.59
N VAL A 13 -6.41 18.72 -6.77
CA VAL A 13 -7.61 17.88 -6.86
C VAL A 13 -8.60 18.45 -5.85
N ASP A 14 -9.73 18.98 -6.33
CA ASP A 14 -10.84 19.37 -5.46
C ASP A 14 -11.56 18.11 -4.99
N LEU A 15 -11.25 17.68 -3.76
CA LEU A 15 -11.94 16.59 -3.11
C LEU A 15 -13.21 17.17 -2.49
N ASN A 16 -14.30 17.18 -3.26
CA ASN A 16 -15.60 17.56 -2.73
C ASN A 16 -16.07 16.50 -1.71
N LEU A 17 -15.83 16.77 -0.43
CA LEU A 17 -16.14 15.86 0.68
C LEU A 17 -17.63 15.83 1.04
N ASP A 18 -18.44 16.78 0.54
CA ASP A 18 -19.87 16.85 0.84
C ASP A 18 -20.67 15.67 0.26
N ASN A 19 -20.10 14.95 -0.71
CA ASN A 19 -20.71 13.78 -1.33
C ASN A 19 -20.11 12.45 -0.83
N PHE A 20 -19.23 12.48 0.17
CA PHE A 20 -18.68 11.27 0.77
C PHE A 20 -19.56 10.84 1.96
N SER A 21 -20.39 9.83 1.74
CA SER A 21 -21.25 9.29 2.79
C SER A 21 -20.68 8.00 3.38
N LEU A 22 -20.50 7.98 4.70
CA LEU A 22 -20.15 6.77 5.47
C LEU A 22 -21.40 5.97 5.90
N SER A 23 -22.60 6.41 5.55
CA SER A 23 -23.85 5.76 5.98
C SER A 23 -24.20 4.49 5.18
N GLU A 24 -23.55 4.27 4.03
CA GLU A 24 -23.77 3.09 3.19
C GLU A 24 -22.63 2.10 3.39
N THR A 25 -22.91 1.01 4.10
CA THR A 25 -21.97 -0.12 4.20
C THR A 25 -21.98 -0.90 2.89
N THR A 26 -20.93 -0.77 2.09
CA THR A 26 -20.74 -1.62 0.91
C THR A 26 -20.45 -3.05 1.36
N GLN A 27 -21.38 -3.98 1.11
CA GLN A 27 -21.11 -5.40 1.32
C GLN A 27 -20.07 -5.88 0.30
N VAL A 28 -18.84 -6.09 0.76
CA VAL A 28 -17.80 -6.73 -0.03
C VAL A 28 -18.03 -8.24 0.02
N SER A 29 -18.22 -8.87 -1.13
CA SER A 29 -18.31 -10.33 -1.24
C SER A 29 -17.05 -10.96 -0.63
N ALA A 30 -17.19 -12.02 0.16
CA ALA A 30 -16.06 -12.73 0.75
C ALA A 30 -15.07 -13.16 -0.36
N GLN A 31 -13.87 -12.59 -0.36
CA GLN A 31 -12.81 -12.94 -1.29
C GLN A 31 -11.87 -13.98 -0.67
N ALA A 32 -11.26 -14.81 -1.52
CA ALA A 32 -10.16 -15.64 -1.08
C ALA A 32 -9.02 -14.76 -0.55
N VAL A 33 -8.48 -15.11 0.63
CA VAL A 33 -7.31 -14.47 1.19
C VAL A 33 -6.10 -14.88 0.35
N ALA A 34 -5.39 -13.89 -0.20
CA ALA A 34 -4.21 -14.12 -1.04
C ALA A 34 -2.91 -13.56 -0.41
N GLY A 35 -3.02 -12.70 0.59
CA GLY A 35 -1.88 -12.14 1.32
C GLY A 35 -1.65 -12.86 2.64
N THR A 36 -0.42 -13.32 2.87
CA THR A 36 -0.01 -14.02 4.10
C THR A 36 -0.06 -13.15 5.36
N TRP A 37 -0.11 -11.83 5.20
CA TRP A 37 -0.22 -10.86 6.30
C TRP A 37 -1.64 -10.66 6.85
N GLY A 38 -2.62 -11.43 6.33
CA GLY A 38 -4.03 -11.33 6.75
C GLY A 38 -4.52 -12.42 7.70
N ASN A 39 -3.64 -13.34 8.09
CA ASN A 39 -4.02 -14.52 8.88
C ASN A 39 -4.26 -14.23 10.36
N GLU A 40 -3.80 -13.08 10.86
CA GLU A 40 -4.03 -12.63 12.24
C GLU A 40 -5.03 -11.47 12.24
N THR A 41 -6.00 -11.52 13.14
CA THR A 41 -7.09 -10.54 13.25
C THR A 41 -6.62 -9.16 13.70
N LYS A 42 -5.37 -9.03 14.15
CA LYS A 42 -4.72 -7.75 14.44
C LYS A 42 -3.20 -7.94 14.50
N ILE A 43 -2.48 -7.41 13.52
CA ILE A 43 -1.02 -7.31 13.55
C ILE A 43 -0.68 -5.86 13.93
N ASP A 44 0.04 -5.68 15.03
CA ASP A 44 0.52 -4.36 15.43
C ASP A 44 1.51 -3.81 14.39
N ALA A 45 1.56 -2.49 14.23
CA ALA A 45 2.40 -1.83 13.22
C ALA A 45 3.86 -2.27 13.30
N ASP A 46 4.43 -2.30 14.51
CA ASP A 46 5.81 -2.72 14.74
C ASP A 46 6.04 -4.18 14.34
N ALA A 47 5.09 -5.06 14.64
CA ALA A 47 5.17 -6.47 14.26
C ALA A 47 5.04 -6.64 12.74
N PHE A 48 4.17 -5.86 12.09
CA PHE A 48 3.99 -5.84 10.65
C PHE A 48 5.27 -5.40 9.94
N PHE A 49 5.81 -4.24 10.29
CA PHE A 49 7.04 -3.72 9.67
C PHE A 49 8.27 -4.56 10.01
N SER A 50 8.35 -5.15 11.21
CA SER A 50 9.44 -6.08 11.56
C SER A 50 9.42 -7.35 10.71
N ASN A 51 8.25 -7.85 10.33
CA ASN A 51 8.11 -8.97 9.38
C ASN A 51 8.61 -8.56 7.98
N ILE A 52 8.23 -7.38 7.50
CA ILE A 52 8.70 -6.82 6.21
C ILE A 52 10.22 -6.71 6.20
N ASP A 53 10.83 -6.23 7.29
CA ASP A 53 12.28 -6.05 7.39
C ASP A 53 13.05 -7.39 7.56
N GLY A 54 12.36 -8.52 7.52
CA GLY A 54 12.97 -9.86 7.53
C GLY A 54 13.36 -10.37 8.91
N LYS A 55 12.90 -9.72 9.99
CA LYS A 55 13.16 -10.16 11.37
C LYS A 55 12.25 -11.32 11.81
N SER A 56 11.28 -11.69 10.98
CA SER A 56 10.29 -12.74 11.26
C SER A 56 9.88 -13.48 9.98
N THR A 57 9.32 -14.68 10.16
CA THR A 57 8.98 -15.64 9.10
C THR A 57 7.47 -15.80 8.87
N VAL A 58 6.63 -14.91 9.42
CA VAL A 58 5.17 -15.04 9.29
C VAL A 58 4.73 -14.79 7.85
N PHE A 59 5.33 -13.81 7.18
CA PHE A 59 5.00 -13.47 5.79
C PHE A 59 5.82 -14.33 4.82
N SER A 60 5.20 -14.73 3.69
CA SER A 60 5.95 -15.35 2.60
C SER A 60 6.98 -14.38 2.02
N GLU A 61 8.02 -14.91 1.39
CA GLU A 61 9.09 -14.07 0.86
C GLU A 61 8.60 -13.21 -0.32
N GLU A 62 7.66 -13.74 -1.12
CA GLU A 62 6.99 -13.01 -2.19
C GLU A 62 6.20 -11.82 -1.64
N ASP A 63 5.47 -12.03 -0.55
CA ASP A 63 4.66 -10.97 0.05
C ASP A 63 5.52 -9.95 0.80
N LYS A 64 6.63 -10.36 1.43
CA LYS A 64 7.61 -9.41 1.99
C LYS A 64 8.17 -8.50 0.90
N ASN A 65 8.56 -9.05 -0.24
CA ASN A 65 9.09 -8.26 -1.34
C ASN A 65 8.05 -7.30 -1.91
N LEU A 66 6.80 -7.75 -2.09
CA LEU A 66 5.69 -6.88 -2.47
C LEU A 66 5.51 -5.73 -1.47
N LEU A 67 5.44 -6.05 -0.18
CA LEU A 67 5.20 -5.07 0.89
C LEU A 67 6.39 -4.12 1.08
N ARG A 68 7.63 -4.54 0.82
CA ARG A 68 8.82 -3.66 0.81
C ARG A 68 8.73 -2.60 -0.28
N GLU A 69 8.26 -2.98 -1.46
CA GLU A 69 8.06 -2.03 -2.56
C GLU A 69 6.91 -1.06 -2.27
N VAL A 70 5.82 -1.54 -1.66
CA VAL A 70 4.67 -0.71 -1.29
C VAL A 70 5.00 0.24 -0.14
N PHE A 71 5.66 -0.26 0.91
CA PHE A 71 6.03 0.50 2.12
C PHE A 71 7.52 0.85 2.15
N ASN A 72 8.03 1.34 1.01
CA ASN A 72 9.41 1.76 0.90
C ASN A 72 9.68 2.91 1.88
N PRO A 73 10.68 2.80 2.78
CA PRO A 73 10.90 3.80 3.83
C PRO A 73 11.29 5.19 3.33
N ASN A 74 11.72 5.31 2.07
CA ASN A 74 12.05 6.61 1.45
C ASN A 74 10.87 7.24 0.71
N LEU A 75 9.80 6.48 0.45
CA LEU A 75 8.63 6.91 -0.34
C LEU A 75 7.31 6.82 0.43
N SER A 76 7.31 6.16 1.59
CA SER A 76 6.14 5.93 2.42
C SER A 76 6.43 6.36 3.85
N ASP A 77 5.58 7.20 4.40
CA ASP A 77 5.57 7.67 5.78
C ASP A 77 4.70 6.81 6.71
N ARG A 78 4.00 5.81 6.16
CA ARG A 78 3.07 4.91 6.88
C ARG A 78 3.66 4.20 8.09
N ARG A 79 4.99 4.10 8.17
CA ARG A 79 5.70 3.56 9.35
C ARG A 79 5.60 4.50 10.57
N ALA A 80 5.43 5.80 10.35
CA ALA A 80 5.31 6.80 11.41
C ALA A 80 3.92 6.82 12.07
N ASP A 81 2.94 6.12 11.50
CA ASP A 81 1.56 6.08 12.02
C ASP A 81 1.45 5.33 13.36
N GLY A 82 2.43 4.48 13.70
CA GLY A 82 2.43 3.72 14.95
C GLY A 82 1.13 2.93 15.12
N GLU A 83 0.45 3.12 16.26
CA GLU A 83 -0.81 2.42 16.59
C GLU A 83 -1.98 2.75 15.65
N LEU A 84 -1.90 3.83 14.87
CA LEU A 84 -2.93 4.20 13.89
C LEU A 84 -2.78 3.44 12.56
N PHE A 85 -1.67 2.71 12.39
CA PHE A 85 -1.46 1.92 11.20
C PHE A 85 -2.50 0.79 11.10
N ILE A 86 -3.08 0.66 9.91
CA ILE A 86 -3.95 -0.45 9.54
C ILE A 86 -3.29 -1.16 8.36
N ALA A 87 -3.08 -2.46 8.51
CA ALA A 87 -2.51 -3.31 7.46
C ALA A 87 -3.42 -3.31 6.22
N PRO A 88 -2.85 -3.40 5.01
CA PRO A 88 -3.63 -3.42 3.78
C PRO A 88 -4.48 -4.69 3.69
N GLU A 89 -5.62 -4.59 3.01
CA GLU A 89 -6.54 -5.70 2.79
C GLU A 89 -5.86 -6.87 2.06
N THR A 90 -6.24 -8.10 2.42
CA THR A 90 -5.61 -9.33 1.91
C THR A 90 -6.45 -10.08 0.87
N GLY A 91 -7.58 -9.50 0.46
CA GLY A 91 -8.45 -10.06 -0.57
C GLY A 91 -7.72 -10.24 -1.90
N ALA A 92 -7.97 -11.35 -2.58
CA ALA A 92 -7.29 -11.73 -3.81
C ALA A 92 -7.30 -10.63 -4.89
N SER A 93 -8.40 -9.90 -5.04
CA SER A 93 -8.49 -8.81 -6.02
C SER A 93 -7.56 -7.65 -5.67
N HIS A 94 -7.50 -7.27 -4.39
CA HIS A 94 -6.64 -6.19 -3.90
C HIS A 94 -5.17 -6.55 -4.05
N VAL A 95 -4.79 -7.75 -3.61
CA VAL A 95 -3.41 -8.25 -3.71
C VAL A 95 -2.97 -8.38 -5.17
N ALA A 96 -3.83 -8.89 -6.06
CA ALA A 96 -3.53 -8.96 -7.49
C ALA A 96 -3.31 -7.57 -8.09
N LYS A 97 -4.15 -6.59 -7.72
CA LYS A 97 -4.01 -5.20 -8.15
C LYS A 97 -2.70 -4.57 -7.67
N LEU A 98 -2.34 -4.77 -6.40
CA LEU A 98 -1.06 -4.29 -5.85
C LEU A 98 0.13 -4.87 -6.62
N ARG A 99 0.12 -6.17 -6.90
CA ARG A 99 1.19 -6.83 -7.68
C ARG A 99 1.32 -6.25 -9.08
N ASN A 100 0.21 -5.94 -9.75
CA ASN A 100 0.23 -5.32 -11.08
C ASN A 100 0.80 -3.90 -11.03
N LEU A 101 0.36 -3.07 -10.07
CA LEU A 101 0.86 -1.70 -9.90
C LEU A 101 2.36 -1.66 -9.63
N VAL A 102 2.87 -2.56 -8.78
CA VAL A 102 4.32 -2.64 -8.49
C VAL A 102 5.12 -3.04 -9.73
N LYS A 103 4.61 -3.98 -10.54
CA LYS A 103 5.25 -4.34 -11.83
C LYS A 103 5.27 -3.18 -12.82
N GLU A 104 4.16 -2.44 -12.91
CA GLU A 104 4.07 -1.25 -13.77
C GLU A 104 5.06 -0.16 -13.30
N GLN A 105 5.19 0.05 -11.99
CA GLN A 105 6.18 0.96 -11.40
C GLN A 105 7.62 0.55 -11.76
N GLU A 106 7.94 -0.73 -11.69
CA GLU A 106 9.25 -1.26 -12.06
C GLU A 106 9.57 -1.01 -13.54
N ALA A 107 8.59 -1.24 -14.43
CA ALA A 107 8.73 -0.98 -15.86
C ALA A 107 9.02 0.49 -16.21
N VAL A 108 8.56 1.44 -15.37
CA VAL A 108 8.86 2.86 -15.52
C VAL A 108 10.24 3.20 -14.95
N ARG A 109 10.64 2.61 -13.82
CA ARG A 109 11.97 2.83 -13.21
C ARG A 109 13.12 2.32 -14.08
N GLY A 110 12.88 1.27 -14.87
CA GLY A 110 13.86 0.71 -15.81
C GLY A 110 14.02 1.49 -17.13
N ARG A 111 13.34 2.62 -17.31
CA ARG A 111 13.48 3.52 -18.45
C ARG A 111 14.33 4.74 -18.10
#